data_AF-A0A2V7A3V4-F1
#
_entry.id   AF-A0A2V7A3V4-F1
#
_cell.length_a   1.000
_cell.length_b   1.000
_cell.length_c   1.000
_cell.angle_alpha   90.00
_cell.angle_beta   90.00
_cell.angle_gamma   90.00
#
_symmetry.space_group_name_H-M   'P 1'
#
loop_
_entity.id
_entity.type
_entity.pdbx_description
1 polymer ?
#
loop_
_entity_poly.entity_id
_entity_poly.type
_entity_poly.pdbx_seq_one_letter_code
_entity_poly.pdbx_strand_id
1 'polypeptide(L)'
;MMVEAKKGVSANQLKRTLKVSYKTSWYLCHRIRAAMPDAAPEMLTGIVEIDETYVGGKAKNAHGGRIPEKAVIIGAVQRGGPIRLKVIPAAKKKHLRKFIADVAD
;
A
#
# COMPACT_ATOMS: atom_id res chain seq x y z
N MET A 1 -2.86 -2.01 15.13
CA MET A 1 -3.11 -0.66 15.70
C MET A 1 -4.52 -0.12 15.45
N MET A 2 -4.95 0.23 14.23
CA MET A 2 -6.28 0.85 14.03
C MET A 2 -7.45 -0.14 14.15
N VAL A 3 -7.26 -1.35 13.61
CA VAL A 3 -8.20 -2.49 13.72
C VAL A 3 -8.02 -3.32 15.00
N GLU A 4 -6.99 -3.01 15.78
CA GLU A 4 -6.60 -3.76 16.99
C GLU A 4 -7.10 -3.08 18.28
N ALA A 5 -7.26 -1.75 18.24
CA ALA A 5 -7.74 -1.00 19.39
C ALA A 5 -9.25 -1.21 19.58
N LYS A 6 -9.66 -1.75 20.75
CA LYS A 6 -11.07 -1.98 21.11
C LYS A 6 -11.98 -0.75 20.97
N LYS A 7 -11.44 0.46 21.10
CA LYS A 7 -12.21 1.73 21.07
C LYS A 7 -11.81 2.67 19.92
N GLY A 8 -11.16 2.13 18.88
CA GLY A 8 -10.57 2.92 17.80
C GLY A 8 -9.33 3.71 18.24
N VAL A 9 -8.67 4.38 17.29
CA VAL A 9 -7.42 5.13 17.53
C VAL A 9 -7.61 6.61 17.23
N SER A 10 -7.28 7.47 18.19
CA SER A 10 -7.28 8.92 18.00
C SER A 10 -6.07 9.37 17.17
N ALA A 11 -6.20 10.48 16.44
CA ALA A 11 -5.09 11.05 15.68
C ALA A 11 -3.90 11.41 16.60
N ASN A 12 -4.17 11.88 17.82
CA ASN A 12 -3.13 12.17 18.82
C ASN A 12 -2.37 10.92 19.28
N GLN A 13 -3.05 9.77 19.39
CA GLN A 13 -2.39 8.50 19.69
C GLN A 13 -1.51 8.06 18.50
N LEU A 14 -2.05 8.11 17.27
CA LEU A 14 -1.31 7.81 16.05
C LEU A 14 -0.06 8.70 15.90
N LYS A 15 -0.17 9.99 16.22
CA LYS A 15 0.95 10.95 16.26
C LYS A 15 2.08 10.46 17.17
N ARG A 16 1.76 10.05 18.39
CA ARG A 16 2.75 9.57 19.39
C ARG A 16 3.41 8.27 18.93
N THR A 17 2.63 7.34 18.38
CA THR A 17 3.15 6.05 17.91
C THR A 17 4.06 6.20 16.70
N LEU A 18 3.64 6.98 15.69
CA LEU A 18 4.40 7.17 14.45
C LEU A 18 5.46 8.27 14.53
N LYS A 19 5.49 9.06 15.62
CA LYS A 19 6.39 10.22 15.80
C LYS A 19 6.34 11.22 14.64
N VAL A 20 5.13 11.50 14.15
CA VAL A 20 4.87 12.47 13.06
C VAL A 20 4.13 13.72 13.56
N SER A 21 3.92 14.70 12.69
CA SER A 21 3.10 15.87 13.00
C SER A 21 1.63 15.48 13.23
N TYR A 22 0.90 16.29 14.02
CA TYR A 22 -0.54 16.05 14.20
C TYR A 22 -1.29 16.10 12.86
N LYS A 23 -0.96 17.08 12.00
CA LYS A 23 -1.55 17.23 10.66
C LYS A 23 -1.38 15.96 9.82
N THR A 24 -0.18 15.39 9.81
CA THR A 24 0.12 14.12 9.12
C THR A 24 -0.70 12.97 9.71
N SER A 25 -0.74 12.85 11.03
CA SER A 25 -1.49 11.78 11.69
C SER A 25 -3.00 11.88 11.43
N TRP A 26 -3.58 13.08 11.47
CA TRP A 26 -5.00 13.31 11.19
C TRP A 26 -5.33 12.95 9.74
N TYR A 27 -4.48 13.37 8.79
CA TYR A 27 -4.63 13.02 7.38
C TYR A 27 -4.58 11.50 7.15
N LEU A 28 -3.60 10.81 7.73
CA LEU A 28 -3.48 9.35 7.66
C LEU A 28 -4.69 8.64 8.26
N CYS A 29 -5.15 9.08 9.43
CA CYS A 29 -6.33 8.51 10.09
C CYS A 29 -7.57 8.50 9.19
N HIS A 30 -7.83 9.60 8.49
CA HIS A 30 -8.99 9.68 7.58
C HIS A 30 -8.83 8.80 6.35
N ARG A 31 -7.65 8.78 5.73
CA ARG A 31 -7.36 7.94 4.57
C ARG A 31 -7.48 6.46 4.88
N ILE A 32 -6.95 6.03 6.02
CA ILE A 32 -7.04 4.63 6.46
C ILE A 32 -8.50 4.25 6.69
N ARG A 33 -9.28 5.07 7.40
CA ARG A 33 -10.72 4.80 7.61
C ARG A 33 -11.51 4.76 6.31
N ALA A 34 -11.22 5.65 5.37
CA ALA A 34 -11.87 5.65 4.06
C ALA A 34 -11.54 4.39 3.24
N ALA A 35 -10.39 3.76 3.47
CA ALA A 35 -9.99 2.51 2.82
C ALA A 35 -10.46 1.24 3.56
N MET A 36 -11.01 1.36 4.78
CA MET A 36 -11.46 0.21 5.56
C MET A 36 -12.69 -0.53 5.02
N PRO A 37 -13.66 0.10 4.32
CA PRO A 37 -14.77 -0.63 3.69
C PRO A 37 -14.30 -1.74 2.72
N ASP A 38 -13.12 -1.59 2.12
CA ASP A 38 -12.52 -2.56 1.19
C ASP A 38 -11.77 -3.70 1.88
N ALA A 39 -12.06 -4.02 3.15
CA ALA A 39 -11.30 -4.99 3.94
C ALA A 39 -11.43 -6.45 3.48
N ALA A 40 -12.48 -6.80 2.74
CA ALA A 40 -12.66 -8.09 2.08
C ALA A 40 -13.07 -7.86 0.61
N PRO A 41 -12.13 -7.41 -0.22
CA PRO A 41 -12.45 -7.02 -1.58
C PRO A 41 -12.80 -8.23 -2.44
N GLU A 42 -13.88 -8.14 -3.22
CA GLU A 42 -14.14 -9.07 -4.31
C GLU A 42 -13.00 -9.06 -5.34
N MET A 43 -12.88 -10.18 -6.06
CA MET A 43 -11.95 -10.30 -7.18
C MET A 43 -12.27 -9.26 -8.25
N LEU A 44 -11.23 -8.73 -8.88
CA LEU A 44 -11.36 -7.84 -10.02
C LEU A 44 -11.89 -8.63 -11.21
N THR A 45 -12.80 -8.04 -11.96
CA THR A 45 -13.44 -8.69 -13.12
C THR A 45 -13.31 -7.84 -14.38
N GLY A 46 -13.49 -8.47 -15.55
CA GLY A 46 -13.42 -7.80 -16.84
C GLY A 46 -11.97 -7.45 -17.24
N ILE A 47 -11.74 -6.22 -17.69
CA ILE A 47 -10.41 -5.78 -18.11
C ILE A 47 -9.63 -5.25 -16.90
N VAL A 48 -8.62 -6.01 -16.51
CA VAL A 48 -7.70 -5.69 -15.41
C VAL A 48 -6.31 -5.40 -15.97
N GLU A 49 -5.77 -4.24 -15.62
CA GLU A 49 -4.40 -3.84 -15.96
C GLU A 49 -3.50 -4.06 -14.74
N ILE A 50 -2.33 -4.66 -14.94
CA ILE A 50 -1.42 -5.07 -13.87
C ILE A 50 -0.04 -4.52 -14.17
N ASP A 51 0.56 -3.85 -13.18
CA ASP A 51 1.89 -3.27 -13.30
C ASP A 51 2.66 -3.33 -11.97
N GLU A 52 3.99 -3.25 -12.04
CA GLU A 52 4.86 -3.12 -10.87
C GLU A 52 5.51 -1.76 -10.78
N THR A 53 5.61 -1.24 -9.56
CA THR A 53 6.30 0.01 -9.26
C THR A 53 7.29 -0.14 -8.11
N TYR A 54 8.28 0.75 -8.07
CA TYR A 54 9.34 0.75 -7.05
C TYR A 54 9.24 2.03 -6.21
N VAL A 55 8.82 1.88 -4.96
CA VAL A 55 8.65 3.00 -4.03
C VAL A 55 9.81 3.05 -3.05
N GLY A 56 10.51 4.19 -3.00
CA GLY A 56 11.63 4.40 -2.09
C GLY A 56 12.39 5.70 -2.36
N GLY A 57 13.51 5.89 -1.67
CA GLY A 57 14.33 7.10 -1.76
C GLY A 57 14.91 7.33 -3.17
N LYS A 58 15.09 8.60 -3.55
CA LYS A 58 15.77 8.98 -4.80
C LYS A 58 17.28 8.76 -4.65
N ALA A 59 17.91 8.14 -5.63
CA ALA A 59 19.36 7.92 -5.66
C ALA A 59 20.19 9.20 -5.94
N LYS A 60 19.54 10.31 -6.30
CA LYS A 60 20.19 11.55 -6.76
C LYS A 60 21.16 12.22 -5.76
N ASN A 61 21.11 11.85 -4.48
CA ASN A 61 22.01 12.35 -3.44
C ASN A 61 22.85 11.23 -2.79
N ALA A 62 22.95 10.05 -3.42
CA ALA A 62 23.78 8.95 -2.94
C ALA A 62 25.25 9.16 -3.35
N HIS A 63 25.87 10.28 -2.98
CA HIS A 63 27.30 10.51 -3.20
C HIS A 63 28.11 9.50 -2.37
N GLY A 64 28.63 8.46 -3.03
CA GLY A 64 29.46 7.41 -2.40
C GLY A 64 28.73 6.49 -1.41
N GLY A 65 27.39 6.57 -1.31
CA GLY A 65 26.59 5.87 -0.31
C GLY A 65 25.74 4.71 -0.85
N ARG A 66 25.16 3.93 0.07
CA ARG A 66 24.24 2.82 -0.23
C ARG A 66 23.03 3.32 -1.02
N ILE A 67 22.78 2.69 -2.17
CA ILE A 67 21.57 2.91 -2.97
C ILE A 67 20.35 2.60 -2.07
N PRO A 68 19.36 3.51 -1.97
CA PRO A 68 18.18 3.26 -1.17
C PRO A 68 17.47 2.01 -1.68
N GLU A 69 17.24 1.04 -0.78
CA GLU A 69 16.35 -0.06 -1.08
C GLU A 69 14.96 0.48 -1.40
N LYS A 70 14.37 -0.04 -2.49
CA LYS A 70 13.02 0.31 -2.91
C LYS A 70 12.11 -0.88 -2.68
N ALA A 71 10.96 -0.61 -2.09
CA ALA A 71 9.90 -1.60 -2.00
C ALA A 71 9.31 -1.81 -3.39
N VAL A 72 9.19 -3.07 -3.81
CA VAL A 72 8.46 -3.43 -5.03
C VAL A 72 7.00 -3.57 -4.68
N ILE A 73 6.14 -2.84 -5.38
CA ILE A 73 4.69 -2.88 -5.22
C ILE A 73 4.12 -3.36 -6.54
N ILE A 74 3.28 -4.38 -6.50
CA ILE A 74 2.46 -4.78 -7.64
C ILE A 74 1.05 -4.22 -7.47
N GLY A 75 0.47 -3.71 -8.54
CA GLY A 75 -0.87 -3.16 -8.59
C GLY A 75 -1.70 -3.82 -9.67
N ALA A 76 -2.97 -4.07 -9.38
CA ALA A 76 -3.98 -4.45 -10.36
C ALA A 76 -5.12 -3.44 -10.31
N VAL A 77 -5.52 -2.89 -11.45
CA VAL A 77 -6.61 -1.93 -11.58
C VAL A 77 -7.65 -2.44 -12.57
N GLN A 78 -8.90 -2.49 -12.13
CA GLN A 78 -10.03 -2.72 -13.03
C GLN A 78 -10.41 -1.39 -13.69
N ARG A 79 -10.66 -1.38 -15.00
CA ARG A 79 -11.07 -0.15 -15.70
C ARG A 79 -12.37 0.42 -15.11
N GLY A 80 -12.30 1.67 -14.66
CA GLY A 80 -13.44 2.36 -14.00
C GLY A 80 -13.80 1.78 -12.63
N GLY A 81 -12.96 0.91 -12.08
CA GLY A 81 -13.25 0.13 -10.88
C GLY A 81 -12.16 0.22 -9.81
N PRO A 82 -12.15 -0.74 -8.88
CA PRO A 82 -11.24 -0.72 -7.76
C PRO A 82 -9.81 -1.08 -8.15
N ILE A 83 -8.87 -0.69 -7.28
CA ILE A 83 -7.44 -1.02 -7.37
C ILE A 83 -7.04 -1.94 -6.21
N ARG A 84 -6.11 -2.86 -6.47
CA ARG A 84 -5.47 -3.73 -5.48
C ARG A 84 -3.97 -3.51 -5.53
N LEU A 85 -3.34 -3.32 -4.38
CA LEU A 85 -1.89 -3.08 -4.26
C LEU A 85 -1.30 -4.06 -3.25
N LYS A 86 -0.16 -4.66 -3.58
CA LYS A 86 0.55 -5.58 -2.68
C LYS A 86 2.05 -5.34 -2.75
N VAL A 87 2.70 -5.28 -1.58
CA VAL A 87 4.17 -5.27 -1.51
C VAL A 87 4.66 -6.68 -1.82
N ILE A 88 5.57 -6.81 -2.79
CA ILE A 88 6.17 -8.08 -3.19
C ILE A 88 7.68 -8.08 -2.97
N PRO A 89 8.31 -9.24 -2.77
CA PRO A 89 9.76 -9.32 -2.53
C PRO A 89 10.58 -8.93 -3.77
N ALA A 90 10.07 -9.22 -4.96
CA ALA A 90 10.72 -8.93 -6.24
C ALA A 90 9.71 -9.02 -7.39
N ALA A 91 9.92 -8.24 -8.45
CA ALA A 91 9.19 -8.34 -9.73
C ALA A 91 9.64 -9.58 -10.50
N LYS A 92 9.23 -10.77 -10.03
CA LYS A 92 9.52 -12.06 -10.65
C LYS A 92 8.23 -12.78 -10.97
N LYS A 93 8.22 -13.55 -12.08
CA LYS A 93 7.07 -14.33 -12.57
C LYS A 93 6.28 -15.08 -11.49
N LYS A 94 6.97 -15.67 -10.50
CA LYS A 94 6.34 -16.38 -9.38
C LYS A 94 5.46 -15.48 -8.50
N HIS A 95 5.89 -14.25 -8.25
CA HIS A 95 5.17 -13.29 -7.43
C HIS A 95 4.02 -12.65 -8.20
N LEU A 96 4.22 -12.36 -9.49
CA LEU A 96 3.17 -11.88 -10.40
C LEU A 96 2.03 -12.89 -10.50
N ARG A 97 2.34 -14.16 -10.83
CA ARG A 97 1.32 -15.21 -10.97
C ARG A 97 0.51 -15.41 -9.69
N LYS A 98 1.19 -15.40 -8.54
CA LYS A 98 0.51 -15.49 -7.24
C LYS A 98 -0.40 -14.29 -7.01
N PHE A 99 0.06 -13.08 -7.30
CA PHE A 99 -0.76 -11.88 -7.14
C PHE A 99 -1.99 -11.90 -8.04
N ILE A 100 -1.84 -12.27 -9.32
CA ILE A 100 -2.96 -12.38 -10.27
C ILE A 100 -4.04 -13.32 -9.72
N ALA A 101 -3.65 -14.53 -9.30
CA ALA A 101 -4.57 -15.51 -8.74
C ALA A 101 -5.23 -15.06 -7.42
N ASP A 102 -4.60 -14.14 -6.68
CA ASP A 102 -5.15 -13.61 -5.43
C ASP A 102 -6.17 -12.49 -5.68
N VAL A 103 -6.17 -11.83 -6.86
CA VAL A 103 -6.88 -10.54 -7.06
C VAL A 103 -7.79 -10.47 -8.28
N ALA A 104 -7.67 -11.37 -9.25
CA ALA A 104 -8.45 -11.35 -10.49
C ALA A 104 -8.97 -12.75 -10.82
N ASP A 105 -10.20 -12.80 -11.35
CA ASP A 105 -10.88 -13.99 -11.85
C ASP A 105 -10.63 -14.19 -13.36
#